data_AF-B5YL74-F1
#
_entry.id   AF-B5YL74-F1
#
_cell.length_a   1.000
_cell.length_b   1.000
_cell.length_c   1.000
_cell.angle_alpha   90.00
_cell.angle_beta   90.00
_cell.angle_gamma   90.00
#
_symmetry.space_group_name_H-M   'P 1'
#
loop_
_entity.id
_entity.type
_entity.pdbx_description
1 polymer ?
#
loop_
_entity_poly.entity_id
_entity_poly.type
_entity_poly.pdbx_seq_one_letter_code
_entity_poly.pdbx_strand_id
1 'polypeptide(L)'
;MSFKLGKISDLATPFTVTVFFLQFLLIVGFLGYGYYMDSSESCINCHSSKEKMAELGYPQFYVTLGEVRKQTGHKTVQCRDCHLGNGRAHDKDEAHKGMLKAIFVNESAEPVERSKVYSKEEIELNKIFPMGGNALFELLPKKRENDGVSLHPEVRNILWHDRNPYTFNFDPKIAEKTCGKRGCHQEELKQFRSTTMATNYRQRTMQTWLEPYGPHNCGPSFADLPPEEILKIAEFDFTNTEKIRKEINVSFTTEQAIAKQRLCNVCHAGCVDCHYAPSRERGTHAFIKVPDSLSCMGRGRGNSVCHTGSGHSRRGETYIGKFYSIPQGRKPDIHFTKGIHCVDCHQTGKKGMGDMQRKATCGDCHIEIEKALTNSVHRNLTCTACHVTEAGGYQITVWGKGYIGEKPNPFKKYSLYYGIQKPLILMKDQKGIWFPVKIFPHSVSNIKKDVAPTEIKFRWSNGETRDMYAIIGTFDGLPSGDKHLLWLQIEEVAHPFGKARDCKSCHSSIQTSVSTWQYEDIQGAEPFKGGYKIVADEKGLRLKDFWHSKIKVLKGFELSQFASWLYLTDKWFIPGDFSIRFDKKKYKEYERLYKKNLVKLERLKGRFSDKELKTLRQILLHNPEHKF
;
A
#
# COMPACT_ATOMS: atom_id res chain seq x y z
N MET A 1 -79.87 4.55 -10.45
CA MET A 1 -78.83 3.67 -11.00
C MET A 1 -77.81 3.38 -9.91
N SER A 2 -77.84 2.17 -9.35
CA SER A 2 -76.88 1.71 -8.35
C SER A 2 -75.57 1.38 -9.06
N PHE A 3 -74.51 2.14 -8.79
CA PHE A 3 -73.15 1.85 -9.28
C PHE A 3 -72.69 0.49 -8.72
N LYS A 4 -72.72 -0.57 -9.53
CA LYS A 4 -72.03 -1.83 -9.21
C LYS A 4 -70.53 -1.60 -9.38
N LEU A 5 -69.83 -1.44 -8.25
CA LEU A 5 -68.39 -1.20 -8.15
C LEU A 5 -67.57 -2.49 -8.37
N GLY A 6 -67.75 -3.12 -9.54
CA GLY A 6 -66.89 -4.21 -10.06
C GLY A 6 -66.77 -5.48 -9.20
N LYS A 7 -66.12 -6.52 -9.74
CA LYS A 7 -65.96 -7.86 -9.11
C LYS A 7 -65.30 -7.86 -7.71
N ILE A 8 -64.70 -6.75 -7.28
CA ILE A 8 -64.05 -6.60 -5.97
C ILE A 8 -65.10 -6.38 -4.86
N SER A 9 -66.24 -5.73 -5.15
CA SER A 9 -67.29 -5.52 -4.16
C SER A 9 -67.97 -6.82 -3.72
N ASP A 10 -68.04 -7.81 -4.60
CA ASP A 10 -68.65 -9.12 -4.31
C ASP A 10 -67.79 -9.97 -3.35
N LEU A 11 -66.50 -9.63 -3.23
CA LEU A 11 -65.55 -10.26 -2.31
C LEU A 11 -65.46 -9.52 -0.97
N ALA A 12 -66.13 -8.38 -0.79
CA ALA A 12 -66.09 -7.54 0.42
C ALA A 12 -67.18 -7.92 1.43
N THR A 13 -67.11 -9.13 1.97
CA THR A 13 -67.94 -9.56 3.11
C THR A 13 -67.33 -9.05 4.43
N PRO A 14 -68.10 -8.94 5.53
CA PRO A 14 -67.54 -8.55 6.83
C PRO A 14 -66.35 -9.42 7.26
N PHE A 15 -66.36 -10.70 6.90
CA PHE A 15 -65.27 -11.64 7.16
C PHE A 15 -64.00 -11.27 6.37
N THR A 16 -64.11 -11.07 5.05
CA THR A 16 -62.93 -10.73 4.23
C THR A 16 -62.36 -9.37 4.60
N VAL A 17 -63.22 -8.37 4.90
CA VAL A 17 -62.79 -7.06 5.41
C VAL A 17 -62.03 -7.20 6.73
N THR A 18 -62.53 -8.03 7.66
CA THR A 18 -61.85 -8.29 8.94
C THR A 18 -60.49 -8.96 8.73
N VAL A 19 -60.40 -9.97 7.86
CA VAL A 19 -59.14 -10.65 7.51
C VAL A 19 -58.15 -9.67 6.89
N PHE A 20 -58.57 -8.83 5.94
CA PHE A 20 -57.72 -7.81 5.35
C PHE A 20 -57.22 -6.80 6.39
N PHE A 21 -58.08 -6.38 7.33
CA PHE A 21 -57.69 -5.45 8.39
C PHE A 21 -56.67 -6.07 9.35
N LEU A 22 -56.86 -7.33 9.75
CA LEU A 22 -55.90 -8.06 10.59
C LEU A 22 -54.57 -8.28 9.85
N GLN A 23 -54.60 -8.64 8.58
CA GLN A 23 -53.40 -8.75 7.76
C GLN A 23 -52.68 -7.41 7.64
N PHE A 24 -53.41 -6.32 7.42
CA PHE A 24 -52.85 -4.97 7.39
C PHE A 24 -52.19 -4.60 8.72
N LEU A 25 -52.85 -4.81 9.85
CA LEU A 25 -52.28 -4.55 11.18
C LEU A 25 -51.05 -5.42 11.45
N LEU A 26 -51.06 -6.68 11.04
CA LEU A 26 -49.91 -7.56 11.18
C LEU A 26 -48.73 -7.09 10.32
N ILE A 27 -48.98 -6.69 9.07
CA ILE A 27 -47.95 -6.15 8.17
C ILE A 27 -47.40 -4.82 8.71
N VAL A 28 -48.27 -3.89 9.11
CA VAL A 28 -47.86 -2.59 9.68
C VAL A 28 -47.14 -2.77 11.01
N GLY A 29 -47.63 -3.66 11.88
CA GLY A 29 -46.99 -3.98 13.16
C GLY A 29 -45.62 -4.61 12.96
N PHE A 30 -45.49 -5.55 12.03
CA PHE A 30 -44.21 -6.19 11.70
C PHE A 30 -43.21 -5.20 11.07
N LEU A 31 -43.63 -4.44 10.06
CA LEU A 31 -42.79 -3.43 9.40
C LEU A 31 -42.44 -2.28 10.36
N GLY A 32 -43.40 -1.85 11.17
CA GLY A 32 -43.23 -0.81 12.19
C GLY A 32 -42.28 -1.23 13.30
N TYR A 33 -42.39 -2.49 13.77
CA TYR A 33 -41.43 -3.06 14.72
C TYR A 33 -40.03 -3.15 14.11
N GLY A 34 -39.90 -3.60 12.85
CA GLY A 34 -38.63 -3.60 12.12
C GLY A 34 -38.00 -2.20 12.05
N TYR A 35 -38.78 -1.20 11.62
CA TYR A 35 -38.33 0.20 11.57
C TYR A 35 -37.96 0.75 12.95
N TYR A 36 -38.74 0.42 13.99
CA TYR A 36 -38.46 0.79 15.37
C TYR A 36 -37.13 0.20 15.83
N MET A 37 -36.92 -1.09 15.62
CA MET A 37 -35.70 -1.81 16.00
C MET A 37 -34.48 -1.36 15.20
N ASP A 38 -34.66 -0.84 13.98
CA ASP A 38 -33.60 -0.27 13.13
C ASP A 38 -33.28 1.20 13.42
N SER A 39 -33.92 1.83 14.41
CA SER A 39 -33.57 3.19 14.79
C SER A 39 -32.23 3.28 15.55
N SER A 40 -31.67 4.48 15.65
CA SER A 40 -30.52 4.83 16.51
C SER A 40 -30.91 5.79 17.64
N GLU A 41 -32.18 5.75 18.07
CA GLU A 41 -32.74 6.76 18.97
C GLU A 41 -32.01 6.82 20.32
N SER A 42 -31.72 5.68 20.95
CA SER A 42 -30.99 5.69 22.24
C SER A 42 -29.55 6.17 22.07
N CYS A 43 -28.90 5.80 20.96
CA CYS A 43 -27.56 6.28 20.62
C CYS A 43 -27.56 7.80 20.45
N ILE A 44 -28.52 8.35 19.69
CA ILE A 44 -28.64 9.79 19.45
C ILE A 44 -28.89 10.51 20.77
N ASN A 45 -29.90 10.09 21.54
CA ASN A 45 -30.24 10.70 22.82
C ASN A 45 -29.06 10.72 23.81
N CYS A 46 -28.18 9.72 23.75
CA CYS A 46 -26.98 9.68 24.57
C CYS A 46 -25.87 10.60 24.01
N HIS A 47 -25.47 10.39 22.76
CA HIS A 47 -24.32 11.06 22.15
C HIS A 47 -24.57 12.52 21.74
N SER A 48 -25.83 12.94 21.63
CA SER A 48 -26.18 14.33 21.33
C SER A 48 -26.33 15.23 22.56
N SER A 49 -26.01 14.76 23.77
CA SER A 49 -25.93 15.58 24.98
C SER A 49 -24.48 15.76 25.41
N LYS A 50 -24.02 17.02 25.46
CA LYS A 50 -22.66 17.34 25.92
C LYS A 50 -22.51 17.03 27.39
N GLU A 51 -23.54 17.36 28.16
CA GLU A 51 -23.62 17.20 29.61
C GLU A 51 -23.51 15.72 29.96
N LYS A 52 -24.31 14.86 29.32
CA LYS A 52 -24.28 13.41 29.54
C LYS A 52 -22.94 12.79 29.13
N MET A 53 -22.38 13.18 27.99
CA MET A 53 -21.06 12.70 27.58
C MET A 53 -19.95 13.15 28.53
N ALA A 54 -20.02 14.37 29.05
CA ALA A 54 -19.08 14.87 30.05
C ALA A 54 -19.23 14.12 31.40
N GLU A 55 -20.46 13.88 31.86
CA GLU A 55 -20.76 13.12 33.08
C GLU A 55 -20.23 11.69 33.01
N LEU A 56 -20.39 11.03 31.86
CA LEU A 56 -19.85 9.69 31.63
C LEU A 56 -18.32 9.69 31.45
N GLY A 57 -17.67 10.84 31.42
CA GLY A 57 -16.24 10.99 31.24
C GLY A 57 -15.77 10.77 29.79
N TYR A 58 -16.66 10.92 28.80
CA TYR A 58 -16.33 10.79 27.38
C TYR A 58 -16.83 11.98 26.53
N PRO A 59 -16.52 13.24 26.89
CA PRO A 59 -16.98 14.43 26.16
C PRO A 59 -16.59 14.41 24.67
N GLN A 60 -15.53 13.68 24.33
CA GLN A 60 -15.06 13.50 22.97
C GLN A 60 -15.99 12.73 22.04
N PHE A 61 -16.92 11.94 22.59
CA PHE A 61 -17.90 11.19 21.81
C PHE A 61 -19.23 11.93 21.65
N TYR A 62 -19.29 13.20 22.04
CA TYR A 62 -20.39 14.07 21.68
C TYR A 62 -20.46 14.25 20.16
N VAL A 63 -21.61 13.90 19.59
CA VAL A 63 -21.92 14.11 18.18
C VAL A 63 -23.43 14.11 17.98
N THR A 64 -23.92 15.01 17.13
CA THR A 64 -25.32 15.04 16.73
C THR A 64 -25.53 14.31 15.40
N LEU A 65 -26.74 13.77 15.18
CA LEU A 65 -27.09 13.15 13.90
C LEU A 65 -26.97 14.14 12.73
N GLY A 66 -27.31 15.42 12.96
CA GLY A 66 -27.17 16.48 11.97
C GLY A 66 -25.71 16.67 11.54
N GLU A 67 -24.77 16.65 12.49
CA GLU A 67 -23.34 16.70 12.18
C GLU A 67 -22.88 15.47 11.42
N VAL A 68 -23.26 14.25 11.84
CA VAL A 68 -22.89 13.02 11.11
C VAL A 68 -23.38 13.09 9.66
N ARG A 69 -24.63 13.47 9.42
CA ARG A 69 -25.18 13.58 8.07
C ARG A 69 -24.49 14.64 7.23
N LYS A 70 -24.11 15.78 7.85
CA LYS A 70 -23.34 16.84 7.19
C LYS A 70 -21.93 16.35 6.82
N GLN A 71 -21.23 15.69 7.74
CA GLN A 71 -19.84 15.23 7.55
C GLN A 71 -19.76 14.07 6.55
N THR A 72 -20.70 13.13 6.61
CA THR A 72 -20.75 11.95 5.74
C THR A 72 -21.34 12.25 4.37
N GLY A 73 -22.14 13.31 4.23
CA GLY A 73 -22.93 13.60 3.03
C GLY A 73 -24.18 12.71 2.86
N HIS A 74 -24.44 11.76 3.76
CA HIS A 74 -25.57 10.85 3.68
C HIS A 74 -26.76 11.43 4.45
N LYS A 75 -27.87 11.74 3.76
CA LYS A 75 -29.03 12.40 4.38
C LYS A 75 -29.88 11.48 5.24
N THR A 76 -29.85 10.17 5.00
CA THR A 76 -30.77 9.19 5.58
C THR A 76 -30.09 8.17 6.49
N VAL A 77 -28.76 8.22 6.61
CA VAL A 77 -28.01 7.25 7.43
C VAL A 77 -28.29 7.44 8.91
N GLN A 78 -28.28 6.32 9.63
CA GLN A 78 -28.35 6.23 11.09
C GLN A 78 -27.00 5.76 11.66
N CYS A 79 -26.72 6.02 12.93
CA CYS A 79 -25.45 5.64 13.56
C CYS A 79 -25.17 4.12 13.43
N ARG A 80 -26.19 3.29 13.64
CA ARG A 80 -26.07 1.84 13.56
C ARG A 80 -25.78 1.32 12.15
N ASP A 81 -26.07 2.09 11.11
CA ASP A 81 -25.83 1.67 9.72
C ASP A 81 -24.34 1.55 9.41
N CYS A 82 -23.50 2.27 10.14
CA CYS A 82 -22.05 2.19 10.03
C CYS A 82 -21.42 1.44 11.21
N HIS A 83 -22.05 1.49 12.38
CA HIS A 83 -21.46 0.96 13.61
C HIS A 83 -22.05 -0.38 14.10
N LEU A 84 -23.16 -0.88 13.58
CA LEU A 84 -23.79 -2.16 13.99
C LEU A 84 -23.93 -2.31 15.52
N GLY A 85 -24.75 -1.47 16.17
CA GLY A 85 -25.07 -1.56 17.61
C GLY A 85 -26.58 -1.61 17.86
N ASN A 86 -27.01 -1.80 19.12
CA ASN A 86 -28.42 -1.78 19.50
C ASN A 86 -28.88 -0.34 19.80
N GLY A 87 -29.44 0.33 18.78
CA GLY A 87 -29.92 1.71 18.88
C GLY A 87 -31.20 1.93 19.69
N ARG A 88 -31.72 0.89 20.34
CA ARG A 88 -32.86 0.94 21.27
C ARG A 88 -32.49 0.58 22.71
N ALA A 89 -31.30 0.01 22.94
CA ALA A 89 -30.85 -0.28 24.29
C ALA A 89 -30.43 1.02 25.00
N HIS A 90 -30.88 1.19 26.23
CA HIS A 90 -30.49 2.31 27.10
C HIS A 90 -29.28 1.97 27.97
N ASP A 91 -29.04 0.68 28.22
CA ASP A 91 -27.83 0.19 28.85
C ASP A 91 -26.63 0.30 27.90
N LYS A 92 -25.49 0.74 28.42
CA LYS A 92 -24.28 1.00 27.66
C LYS A 92 -23.72 -0.28 27.04
N ASP A 93 -23.67 -1.37 27.78
CA ASP A 93 -23.02 -2.60 27.32
C ASP A 93 -23.89 -3.31 26.29
N GLU A 94 -25.21 -3.32 26.48
CA GLU A 94 -26.15 -3.85 25.49
C GLU A 94 -26.23 -3.00 24.22
N ALA A 95 -26.18 -1.66 24.33
CA ALA A 95 -26.15 -0.76 23.18
C ALA A 95 -24.90 -0.96 22.30
N HIS A 96 -23.75 -1.18 22.94
CA HIS A 96 -22.46 -1.32 22.25
C HIS A 96 -22.09 -2.77 21.91
N LYS A 97 -22.91 -3.75 22.28
CA LYS A 97 -22.66 -5.16 21.98
C LYS A 97 -22.58 -5.39 20.47
N GLY A 98 -21.43 -5.89 20.01
CA GLY A 98 -21.18 -6.12 18.57
C GLY A 98 -20.86 -4.86 17.76
N MET A 99 -20.78 -3.68 18.40
CA MET A 99 -20.53 -2.42 17.72
C MET A 99 -19.14 -2.37 17.10
N LEU A 100 -19.09 -2.00 15.83
CA LEU A 100 -17.89 -1.77 15.07
C LEU A 100 -17.24 -0.44 15.47
N LYS A 101 -15.91 -0.50 15.63
CA LYS A 101 -15.05 0.61 16.05
C LYS A 101 -13.70 0.52 15.35
N ALA A 102 -12.95 1.60 15.36
CA ALA A 102 -11.55 1.57 14.93
C ALA A 102 -10.76 0.55 15.78
N ILE A 103 -9.88 -0.20 15.12
CA ILE A 103 -9.05 -1.24 15.74
C ILE A 103 -7.66 -0.65 15.96
N PHE A 104 -7.25 -0.54 17.21
CA PHE A 104 -5.94 -0.04 17.58
C PHE A 104 -5.00 -1.25 17.65
N VAL A 105 -3.82 -1.16 17.04
CA VAL A 105 -2.90 -2.30 16.92
C VAL A 105 -1.56 -1.94 17.56
N ASN A 106 -1.06 -2.80 18.43
CA ASN A 106 0.26 -2.64 19.07
C ASN A 106 1.40 -3.24 18.24
N GLU A 107 2.64 -3.13 18.75
CA GLU A 107 3.85 -3.70 18.13
C GLU A 107 3.83 -5.23 18.02
N SER A 108 3.05 -5.91 18.88
CA SER A 108 2.83 -7.36 18.86
C SER A 108 1.78 -7.82 17.84
N ALA A 109 1.22 -6.90 17.05
CA ALA A 109 0.12 -7.16 16.12
C ALA A 109 -1.14 -7.71 16.82
N GLU A 110 -1.42 -7.20 18.02
CA GLU A 110 -2.62 -7.52 18.80
C GLU A 110 -3.53 -6.28 18.88
N PRO A 111 -4.85 -6.49 18.95
CA PRO A 111 -5.79 -5.40 19.18
C PRO A 111 -5.59 -4.80 20.58
N VAL A 112 -5.64 -3.48 20.68
CA VAL A 112 -5.58 -2.73 21.93
C VAL A 112 -6.94 -2.13 22.23
N GLU A 113 -7.40 -2.26 23.46
CA GLU A 113 -8.61 -1.60 23.91
C GLU A 113 -8.38 -0.09 24.02
N ARG A 114 -9.18 0.68 23.30
CA ARG A 114 -9.09 2.15 23.27
C ARG A 114 -9.16 2.81 24.66
N SER A 115 -9.89 2.21 25.61
CA SER A 115 -9.99 2.69 27.00
C SER A 115 -8.69 2.53 27.79
N LYS A 116 -7.77 1.67 27.36
CA LYS A 116 -6.45 1.48 27.99
C LYS A 116 -5.40 2.44 27.43
N VAL A 117 -5.66 3.03 26.26
CA VAL A 117 -4.74 3.94 25.56
C VAL A 117 -4.78 5.37 26.11
N TYR A 118 -5.89 5.81 26.69
CA TYR A 118 -6.04 7.20 27.14
C TYR A 118 -6.35 7.25 28.63
N SER A 119 -5.62 8.10 29.35
CA SER A 119 -5.97 8.50 30.71
C SER A 119 -7.20 9.44 30.72
N LYS A 120 -7.76 9.70 31.91
CA LYS A 120 -8.89 10.64 32.05
C LYS A 120 -8.49 12.06 31.68
N GLU A 121 -7.22 12.43 31.89
CA GLU A 121 -6.63 13.73 31.58
C GLU A 121 -6.39 13.92 30.08
N GLU A 122 -6.36 12.82 29.31
CA GLU A 122 -6.08 12.80 27.87
C GLU A 122 -7.33 12.53 27.03
N ILE A 123 -8.51 12.64 27.63
CA ILE A 123 -9.77 12.30 26.98
C ILE A 123 -10.02 13.10 25.68
N GLU A 124 -9.52 14.34 25.61
CA GLU A 124 -9.62 15.18 24.42
C GLU A 124 -8.67 14.75 23.29
N LEU A 125 -7.57 14.06 23.61
CA LEU A 125 -6.67 13.43 22.63
C LEU A 125 -7.31 12.17 22.02
N ASN A 126 -8.35 11.64 22.68
CA ASN A 126 -9.08 10.46 22.25
C ASN A 126 -10.07 10.73 21.12
N LYS A 127 -9.85 11.72 20.25
CA LYS A 127 -10.62 11.91 19.00
C LYS A 127 -9.78 11.46 17.82
N ILE A 128 -10.40 10.80 16.85
CA ILE A 128 -9.71 10.41 15.60
C ILE A 128 -9.81 11.60 14.63
N PHE A 129 -8.86 12.52 14.73
CA PHE A 129 -8.74 13.69 13.86
C PHE A 129 -7.26 14.03 13.65
N PRO A 130 -6.88 14.68 12.52
CA PRO A 130 -5.50 15.04 12.26
C PRO A 130 -4.88 15.96 13.32
N MET A 131 -3.82 15.49 13.98
CA MET A 131 -3.04 16.21 14.98
C MET A 131 -1.53 15.92 14.89
N GLY A 132 -0.72 16.97 15.09
CA GLY A 132 0.74 16.89 15.14
C GLY A 132 1.41 17.40 13.85
N GLY A 133 2.74 17.56 13.90
CA GLY A 133 3.52 18.10 12.77
C GLY A 133 3.92 17.06 11.71
N ASN A 134 3.79 15.76 12.01
CA ASN A 134 4.17 14.68 11.10
C ASN A 134 2.93 14.07 10.44
N ALA A 135 2.75 14.36 9.16
CA ALA A 135 1.60 13.90 8.36
C ALA A 135 1.51 12.36 8.23
N LEU A 136 2.60 11.61 8.43
CA LEU A 136 2.53 10.14 8.45
C LEU A 136 1.75 9.60 9.65
N PHE A 137 1.69 10.36 10.74
CA PHE A 137 1.19 9.88 12.03
C PHE A 137 0.05 10.74 12.58
N GLU A 138 -0.53 11.64 11.79
CA GLU A 138 -1.50 12.62 12.26
C GLU A 138 -2.80 12.01 12.82
N LEU A 139 -3.17 10.79 12.41
CA LEU A 139 -4.36 10.08 12.92
C LEU A 139 -4.03 9.07 14.03
N LEU A 140 -2.74 8.76 14.25
CA LEU A 140 -2.36 7.84 15.33
C LEU A 140 -2.64 8.47 16.70
N PRO A 141 -2.90 7.66 17.74
CA PRO A 141 -3.13 8.15 19.09
C PRO A 141 -1.95 8.99 19.59
N LYS A 142 -2.28 9.99 20.41
CA LYS A 142 -1.31 10.91 20.99
C LYS A 142 -1.36 10.83 22.51
N LYS A 143 -0.21 11.07 23.14
CA LYS A 143 -0.04 11.23 24.58
C LYS A 143 0.41 12.65 24.87
N ARG A 144 0.00 13.23 26.01
CA ARG A 144 0.53 14.50 26.48
C ARG A 144 1.89 14.28 27.14
N GLU A 145 2.88 15.04 26.71
CA GLU A 145 4.21 15.11 27.33
C GLU A 145 4.53 16.57 27.66
N ASN A 146 5.51 16.80 28.55
CA ASN A 146 5.76 18.08 29.25
C ASN A 146 5.67 19.35 28.37
N ASP A 147 6.07 19.26 27.10
CA ASP A 147 6.16 20.35 26.12
C ASP A 147 5.29 20.14 24.85
N GLY A 148 4.39 19.16 24.82
CA GLY A 148 3.52 18.94 23.66
C GLY A 148 2.76 17.63 23.61
N VAL A 149 2.59 17.11 22.40
CA VAL A 149 1.95 15.82 22.13
C VAL A 149 2.93 14.89 21.40
N SER A 150 3.10 13.68 21.92
CA SER A 150 3.91 12.62 21.32
C SER A 150 3.01 11.49 20.82
N LEU A 151 3.58 10.54 20.05
CA LEU A 151 2.83 9.33 19.66
C LEU A 151 2.64 8.42 20.87
N HIS A 152 1.45 7.84 21.00
CA HIS A 152 1.20 6.89 22.07
C HIS A 152 2.04 5.61 21.84
N PRO A 153 2.89 5.19 22.80
CA PRO A 153 3.85 4.11 22.57
C PRO A 153 3.21 2.74 22.39
N GLU A 154 2.00 2.54 22.89
CA GLU A 154 1.29 1.25 22.77
C GLU A 154 0.61 1.04 21.42
N VAL A 155 0.50 2.07 20.58
CA VAL A 155 -0.28 1.99 19.33
C VAL A 155 0.60 2.29 18.13
N ARG A 156 0.84 1.24 17.35
CA ARG A 156 1.60 1.28 16.11
C ARG A 156 0.74 1.73 14.94
N ASN A 157 -0.47 1.19 14.83
CA ASN A 157 -1.37 1.44 13.71
C ASN A 157 -2.84 1.53 14.16
N ILE A 158 -3.67 2.15 13.32
CA ILE A 158 -5.12 2.09 13.43
C ILE A 158 -5.69 1.47 12.14
N LEU A 159 -6.56 0.48 12.31
CA LEU A 159 -7.35 -0.11 11.23
C LEU A 159 -8.82 0.30 11.37
N TRP A 160 -9.53 0.22 10.26
CA TRP A 160 -10.93 0.63 10.21
C TRP A 160 -11.88 -0.53 10.43
N HIS A 161 -13.14 -0.14 10.64
CA HIS A 161 -14.17 -1.00 11.16
C HIS A 161 -14.73 -1.98 10.10
N ASP A 162 -14.31 -1.85 8.84
CA ASP A 162 -14.56 -2.82 7.75
C ASP A 162 -13.54 -3.98 7.74
N ARG A 163 -12.70 -4.06 8.76
CA ARG A 163 -11.78 -5.17 9.01
C ARG A 163 -12.33 -6.14 10.03
N ASN A 164 -11.94 -7.40 9.88
CA ASN A 164 -12.11 -8.39 10.92
C ASN A 164 -11.12 -8.08 12.07
N PRO A 165 -11.58 -7.92 13.33
CA PRO A 165 -10.71 -7.55 14.45
C PRO A 165 -9.74 -8.65 14.87
N TYR A 166 -9.98 -9.90 14.47
CA TYR A 166 -9.10 -11.02 14.78
C TYR A 166 -8.04 -11.25 13.69
N THR A 167 -8.38 -11.10 12.41
CA THR A 167 -7.42 -11.31 11.31
C THR A 167 -6.81 -10.03 10.76
N PHE A 168 -7.40 -8.87 11.03
CA PHE A 168 -7.10 -7.55 10.45
C PHE A 168 -7.36 -7.42 8.93
N ASN A 169 -7.85 -8.49 8.29
CA ASN A 169 -8.15 -8.46 6.87
C ASN A 169 -9.49 -7.75 6.61
N PHE A 170 -9.69 -7.27 5.38
CA PHE A 170 -10.97 -6.72 4.94
C PHE A 170 -12.04 -7.81 5.03
N ASP A 171 -13.17 -7.51 5.70
CA ASP A 171 -14.24 -8.47 5.93
C ASP A 171 -15.48 -8.11 5.10
N PRO A 172 -15.77 -8.84 4.01
CA PRO A 172 -16.92 -8.54 3.17
C PRO A 172 -18.24 -8.72 3.91
N LYS A 173 -18.33 -9.59 4.93
CA LYS A 173 -19.57 -9.77 5.71
C LYS A 173 -19.86 -8.56 6.59
N ILE A 174 -18.82 -7.88 7.09
CA ILE A 174 -18.97 -6.62 7.81
C ILE A 174 -19.39 -5.51 6.83
N ALA A 175 -18.73 -5.43 5.67
CA ALA A 175 -19.05 -4.45 4.65
C ALA A 175 -20.50 -4.60 4.12
N GLU A 176 -20.99 -5.82 3.91
CA GLU A 176 -22.37 -6.11 3.49
C GLU A 176 -23.42 -5.56 4.46
N LYS A 177 -23.11 -5.56 5.76
CA LYS A 177 -24.01 -5.05 6.80
C LYS A 177 -23.95 -3.53 6.96
N THR A 178 -22.90 -2.89 6.43
CA THR A 178 -22.62 -1.46 6.61
C THR A 178 -22.67 -0.72 5.29
N CYS A 179 -21.51 -0.38 4.71
CA CYS A 179 -21.42 0.40 3.47
C CYS A 179 -22.10 -0.31 2.29
N GLY A 180 -22.11 -1.64 2.26
CA GLY A 180 -22.73 -2.47 1.23
C GLY A 180 -24.19 -2.84 1.52
N LYS A 181 -24.84 -2.27 2.52
CA LYS A 181 -26.25 -2.54 2.78
C LYS A 181 -27.14 -1.98 1.66
N ARG A 182 -28.39 -2.44 1.59
CA ARG A 182 -29.38 -1.95 0.61
C ARG A 182 -29.55 -0.43 0.72
N GLY A 183 -29.41 0.25 -0.43
CA GLY A 183 -29.53 1.71 -0.52
C GLY A 183 -28.23 2.48 -0.21
N CYS A 184 -27.10 1.79 0.00
CA CYS A 184 -25.78 2.40 0.13
C CYS A 184 -24.89 2.06 -1.08
N HIS A 185 -23.88 1.21 -0.91
CA HIS A 185 -22.83 0.90 -1.91
C HIS A 185 -22.76 -0.59 -2.27
N GLN A 186 -23.91 -1.20 -2.59
CA GLN A 186 -23.99 -2.62 -2.94
C GLN A 186 -23.15 -2.99 -4.16
N GLU A 187 -23.22 -2.18 -5.21
CA GLU A 187 -22.50 -2.43 -6.45
C GLU A 187 -21.00 -2.21 -6.28
N GLU A 188 -20.58 -1.17 -5.56
CA GLU A 188 -19.16 -0.95 -5.27
C GLU A 188 -18.57 -2.07 -4.41
N LEU A 189 -19.32 -2.60 -3.44
CA LEU A 189 -18.87 -3.75 -2.66
C LEU A 189 -18.71 -5.00 -3.54
N LYS A 190 -19.69 -5.27 -4.41
CA LYS A 190 -19.65 -6.39 -5.37
C LYS A 190 -18.44 -6.28 -6.30
N GLN A 191 -18.16 -5.07 -6.79
CA GLN A 191 -16.97 -4.77 -7.59
C GLN A 191 -15.69 -5.00 -6.78
N PHE A 192 -15.56 -4.36 -5.62
CA PHE A 192 -14.35 -4.37 -4.81
C PHE A 192 -13.91 -5.77 -4.44
N ARG A 193 -14.83 -6.64 -4.02
CA ARG A 193 -14.55 -8.03 -3.60
C ARG A 193 -13.95 -8.91 -4.68
N SER A 194 -13.99 -8.50 -5.94
CA SER A 194 -13.41 -9.22 -7.08
C SER A 194 -12.04 -8.69 -7.54
N THR A 195 -11.55 -7.65 -6.86
CA THR A 195 -10.29 -6.97 -7.19
C THR A 195 -9.10 -7.60 -6.49
N THR A 196 -7.92 -7.51 -7.11
CA THR A 196 -6.64 -7.91 -6.50
C THR A 196 -6.37 -7.25 -5.16
N MET A 197 -6.92 -6.04 -4.94
CA MET A 197 -6.78 -5.30 -3.69
C MET A 197 -7.57 -5.95 -2.57
N ALA A 198 -8.87 -6.18 -2.78
CA ALA A 198 -9.73 -6.77 -1.74
C ALA A 198 -9.38 -8.22 -1.46
N THR A 199 -9.16 -9.04 -2.50
CA THR A 199 -8.88 -10.47 -2.32
C THR A 199 -7.46 -10.73 -1.83
N ASN A 200 -6.63 -9.69 -1.69
CA ASN A 200 -5.22 -9.82 -1.39
C ASN A 200 -4.48 -10.82 -2.31
N TYR A 201 -4.92 -10.91 -3.57
CA TYR A 201 -4.57 -12.00 -4.48
C TYR A 201 -3.06 -12.26 -4.54
N ARG A 202 -2.25 -11.20 -4.75
CA ARG A 202 -0.80 -11.36 -4.96
C ARG A 202 -0.06 -11.90 -3.75
N GLN A 203 -0.45 -11.53 -2.53
CA GLN A 203 0.19 -12.05 -1.33
C GLN A 203 -0.26 -13.50 -1.08
N ARG A 204 -1.56 -13.79 -1.26
CA ARG A 204 -2.11 -15.14 -1.08
C ARG A 204 -1.58 -16.15 -2.11
N THR A 205 -1.19 -15.67 -3.29
CA THR A 205 -0.48 -16.49 -4.28
C THR A 205 0.88 -16.98 -3.76
N MET A 206 1.57 -16.26 -2.86
CA MET A 206 2.89 -16.64 -2.37
C MET A 206 2.77 -17.72 -1.30
N GLN A 207 2.66 -18.98 -1.69
CA GLN A 207 2.37 -20.09 -0.77
C GLN A 207 3.56 -20.44 0.11
N THR A 208 4.76 -20.44 -0.48
CA THR A 208 6.01 -20.71 0.23
C THR A 208 7.08 -19.71 -0.20
N TRP A 209 8.33 -19.88 0.25
CA TRP A 209 9.42 -19.03 -0.21
C TRP A 209 9.76 -19.26 -1.69
N LEU A 210 9.33 -20.36 -2.30
CA LEU A 210 9.66 -20.71 -3.68
C LEU A 210 8.44 -20.79 -4.59
N GLU A 211 7.28 -21.19 -4.07
CA GLU A 211 6.10 -21.46 -4.89
C GLU A 211 5.05 -20.34 -4.88
N PRO A 212 4.40 -20.06 -6.02
CA PRO A 212 4.66 -20.55 -7.39
C PRO A 212 5.62 -19.65 -8.19
N TYR A 213 5.93 -18.43 -7.72
CA TYR A 213 6.70 -17.43 -8.47
C TYR A 213 7.96 -16.95 -7.75
N GLY A 214 8.60 -17.83 -6.96
CA GLY A 214 9.85 -17.56 -6.26
C GLY A 214 9.76 -16.59 -5.08
N PRO A 215 10.88 -16.38 -4.35
CA PRO A 215 10.89 -15.60 -3.12
C PRO A 215 10.56 -14.14 -3.38
N HIS A 216 9.98 -13.47 -2.39
CA HIS A 216 9.53 -12.09 -2.49
C HIS A 216 9.85 -11.29 -1.22
N ASN A 217 10.08 -9.99 -1.34
CA ASN A 217 10.33 -9.07 -0.23
C ASN A 217 9.29 -9.13 0.90
N CYS A 218 8.02 -9.45 0.60
CA CYS A 218 6.96 -9.54 1.61
C CYS A 218 6.93 -10.90 2.35
N GLY A 219 7.71 -11.89 1.90
CA GLY A 219 7.59 -13.27 2.35
C GLY A 219 6.35 -13.97 1.80
N PRO A 220 6.14 -15.23 2.20
CA PRO A 220 4.93 -15.99 1.87
C PRO A 220 3.70 -15.47 2.61
N SER A 221 2.54 -15.95 2.20
CA SER A 221 1.33 -15.88 3.00
C SER A 221 1.41 -16.89 4.14
N PHE A 222 1.64 -16.38 5.35
CA PHE A 222 1.95 -17.21 6.51
C PHE A 222 0.72 -17.94 7.04
N ALA A 223 -0.47 -17.31 7.02
CA ALA A 223 -1.70 -17.88 7.53
C ALA A 223 -2.99 -17.26 6.91
N ASP A 224 -2.97 -16.80 5.66
CA ASP A 224 -4.17 -16.24 4.98
C ASP A 224 -4.84 -17.28 4.09
N LEU A 225 -6.08 -17.00 3.73
CA LEU A 225 -6.87 -17.78 2.76
C LEU A 225 -6.08 -18.00 1.45
N PRO A 226 -6.37 -19.08 0.71
CA PRO A 226 -5.86 -19.24 -0.65
C PRO A 226 -6.32 -18.08 -1.57
N PRO A 227 -5.65 -17.87 -2.71
CA PRO A 227 -6.07 -16.86 -3.67
C PRO A 227 -7.42 -17.24 -4.28
N GLU A 228 -8.40 -16.35 -4.17
CA GLU A 228 -9.76 -16.51 -4.70
C GLU A 228 -10.11 -15.38 -5.67
N GLU A 229 -11.02 -15.64 -6.62
CA GLU A 229 -11.54 -14.61 -7.53
C GLU A 229 -12.44 -13.60 -6.82
N ILE A 230 -13.22 -14.06 -5.84
CA ILE A 230 -14.17 -13.24 -5.07
C ILE A 230 -13.98 -13.54 -3.59
N LEU A 231 -13.62 -12.51 -2.81
CA LEU A 231 -13.47 -12.65 -1.36
C LEU A 231 -14.83 -12.84 -0.69
N LYS A 232 -15.00 -13.93 0.05
CA LYS A 232 -16.25 -14.25 0.78
C LYS A 232 -16.18 -14.05 2.29
N ILE A 233 -15.00 -14.22 2.87
CA ILE A 233 -14.78 -14.23 4.33
C ILE A 233 -13.38 -13.70 4.65
N ALA A 234 -13.13 -13.43 5.93
CA ALA A 234 -11.84 -12.99 6.45
C ALA A 234 -11.40 -13.87 7.64
N GLU A 235 -10.78 -15.01 7.34
CA GLU A 235 -10.37 -16.03 8.32
C GLU A 235 -8.89 -16.40 8.12
N PHE A 236 -8.31 -17.12 9.09
CA PHE A 236 -6.97 -17.70 8.92
C PHE A 236 -7.07 -19.08 8.29
N ASP A 237 -6.11 -19.37 7.40
CA ASP A 237 -5.90 -20.69 6.82
C ASP A 237 -4.42 -21.06 6.98
N PHE A 238 -4.16 -22.27 7.48
CA PHE A 238 -2.81 -22.71 7.83
C PHE A 238 -2.17 -23.64 6.79
N THR A 239 -2.80 -23.84 5.63
CA THR A 239 -2.30 -24.71 4.57
C THR A 239 -0.89 -24.30 4.14
N ASN A 240 -0.65 -22.99 3.97
CA ASN A 240 0.68 -22.47 3.65
C ASN A 240 1.65 -22.59 4.83
N THR A 241 1.17 -22.43 6.07
CA THR A 241 1.99 -22.64 7.28
C THR A 241 2.58 -24.05 7.30
N GLU A 242 1.77 -25.07 7.02
CA GLU A 242 2.23 -26.46 6.99
C GLU A 242 3.23 -26.72 5.86
N LYS A 243 3.07 -26.07 4.71
CA LYS A 243 4.06 -26.15 3.62
C LYS A 243 5.38 -25.52 4.04
N ILE A 244 5.35 -24.32 4.60
CA ILE A 244 6.54 -23.61 5.09
C ILE A 244 7.28 -24.45 6.14
N ARG A 245 6.57 -25.07 7.10
CA ARG A 245 7.16 -25.96 8.12
C ARG A 245 7.96 -27.13 7.52
N LYS A 246 7.53 -27.65 6.37
CA LYS A 246 8.23 -28.74 5.66
C LYS A 246 9.50 -28.28 4.95
N GLU A 247 9.62 -26.98 4.67
CA GLU A 247 10.73 -26.36 3.93
C GLU A 247 11.82 -25.75 4.82
N ILE A 248 11.63 -25.74 6.14
CA ILE A 248 12.51 -25.01 7.07
C ILE A 248 13.09 -25.96 8.13
N ASN A 249 14.22 -25.57 8.72
CA ASN A 249 14.93 -26.36 9.73
C ASN A 249 14.63 -25.97 11.19
N VAL A 250 13.69 -25.04 11.39
CA VAL A 250 13.31 -24.53 12.72
C VAL A 250 11.82 -24.66 12.96
N SER A 251 11.43 -24.70 14.23
CA SER A 251 10.01 -24.68 14.59
C SER A 251 9.36 -23.36 14.19
N PHE A 252 8.13 -23.44 13.67
CA PHE A 252 7.31 -22.29 13.30
C PHE A 252 5.87 -22.54 13.74
N THR A 253 5.47 -21.98 14.89
CA THR A 253 4.16 -22.29 15.50
C THR A 253 3.01 -21.56 14.81
N THR A 254 1.79 -21.99 15.11
CA THR A 254 0.56 -21.38 14.57
C THR A 254 0.42 -19.93 15.03
N GLU A 255 0.76 -19.65 16.29
CA GLU A 255 0.74 -18.31 16.89
C GLU A 255 1.75 -17.39 16.20
N GLN A 256 2.93 -17.91 15.87
CA GLN A 256 3.95 -17.18 15.11
C GLN A 256 3.47 -16.85 13.70
N ALA A 257 2.74 -17.76 13.05
CA ALA A 257 2.15 -17.54 11.73
C ALA A 257 1.02 -16.50 11.77
N ILE A 258 0.15 -16.57 12.79
CA ILE A 258 -0.92 -15.58 13.03
C ILE A 258 -0.33 -14.18 13.21
N ALA A 259 0.66 -14.02 14.10
CA ALA A 259 1.27 -12.73 14.37
C ALA A 259 1.89 -12.12 13.09
N LYS A 260 2.51 -12.96 12.25
CA LYS A 260 3.03 -12.53 10.95
C LYS A 260 1.94 -12.13 9.99
N GLN A 261 0.91 -12.95 9.85
CA GLN A 261 -0.16 -12.68 8.91
C GLN A 261 -0.92 -11.39 9.28
N ARG A 262 -1.12 -11.13 10.57
CA ARG A 262 -1.72 -9.88 11.03
C ARG A 262 -0.93 -8.64 10.62
N LEU A 263 0.40 -8.66 10.77
CA LEU A 263 1.24 -7.56 10.28
C LEU A 263 1.16 -7.37 8.78
N CYS A 264 1.04 -8.45 8.00
CA CYS A 264 0.78 -8.34 6.57
C CYS A 264 -0.60 -7.72 6.31
N ASN A 265 -1.64 -8.14 7.03
CA ASN A 265 -3.01 -7.68 6.85
C ASN A 265 -3.23 -6.20 7.19
N VAL A 266 -2.39 -5.61 8.06
CA VAL A 266 -2.33 -4.15 8.29
C VAL A 266 -2.01 -3.37 7.01
N CYS A 267 -1.20 -3.95 6.11
CA CYS A 267 -0.81 -3.30 4.86
C CYS A 267 -1.89 -3.41 3.77
N HIS A 268 -2.66 -4.50 3.76
CA HIS A 268 -3.71 -4.77 2.77
C HIS A 268 -4.92 -3.89 3.04
N ALA A 269 -5.74 -3.56 2.03
CA ALA A 269 -6.74 -2.49 2.10
C ALA A 269 -8.19 -3.00 2.16
N GLY A 270 -9.04 -2.27 2.88
CA GLY A 270 -10.50 -2.30 2.81
C GLY A 270 -11.06 -1.03 2.16
N CYS A 271 -12.37 -0.92 2.09
CA CYS A 271 -13.05 0.24 1.49
C CYS A 271 -12.73 1.52 2.28
N VAL A 272 -12.79 1.45 3.60
CA VAL A 272 -12.69 2.62 4.48
C VAL A 272 -11.26 3.16 4.49
N ASP A 273 -10.26 2.35 4.15
CA ASP A 273 -8.85 2.78 4.11
C ASP A 273 -8.57 3.91 3.12
N CYS A 274 -9.29 3.94 2.02
CA CYS A 274 -9.16 4.95 0.98
C CYS A 274 -10.22 6.05 1.13
N HIS A 275 -11.44 5.69 1.53
CA HIS A 275 -12.59 6.58 1.48
C HIS A 275 -12.85 7.35 2.76
N TYR A 276 -12.40 6.88 3.92
CA TYR A 276 -12.53 7.63 5.17
C TYR A 276 -11.38 8.64 5.30
N ALA A 277 -11.75 9.92 5.39
CA ALA A 277 -10.83 11.03 5.29
C ALA A 277 -11.19 12.12 6.31
N PRO A 278 -11.10 11.81 7.63
CA PRO A 278 -11.36 12.79 8.67
C PRO A 278 -10.42 14.00 8.52
N SER A 279 -10.95 15.20 8.72
CA SER A 279 -10.18 16.44 8.65
C SER A 279 -10.76 17.50 9.57
N ARG A 280 -9.99 18.54 9.88
CA ARG A 280 -10.47 19.65 10.72
C ARG A 280 -11.66 20.39 10.07
N GLU A 281 -11.66 20.50 8.75
CA GLU A 281 -12.70 21.20 8.00
C GLU A 281 -13.97 20.36 7.83
N ARG A 282 -13.83 19.05 7.57
CA ARG A 282 -14.97 18.16 7.26
C ARG A 282 -15.42 17.30 8.43
N GLY A 283 -14.72 17.34 9.56
CA GLY A 283 -15.04 16.58 10.78
C GLY A 283 -14.56 15.12 10.77
N THR A 284 -14.91 14.39 11.82
CA THR A 284 -14.44 13.02 12.09
C THR A 284 -15.22 11.95 11.33
N HIS A 285 -16.36 12.26 10.71
CA HIS A 285 -17.14 11.33 9.87
C HIS A 285 -17.04 11.69 8.39
N ALA A 286 -15.96 12.33 7.98
CA ALA A 286 -15.76 12.77 6.61
C ALA A 286 -15.34 11.61 5.69
N PHE A 287 -15.95 11.55 4.52
CA PHE A 287 -15.62 10.59 3.47
C PHE A 287 -15.27 11.32 2.16
N ILE A 288 -14.51 10.67 1.30
CA ILE A 288 -14.23 11.11 -0.07
C ILE A 288 -14.73 10.08 -1.07
N LYS A 289 -15.38 10.56 -2.12
CA LYS A 289 -15.80 9.72 -3.25
C LYS A 289 -14.60 9.26 -4.07
N VAL A 290 -13.66 10.17 -4.34
CA VAL A 290 -12.45 9.91 -5.13
C VAL A 290 -11.25 9.98 -4.20
N PRO A 291 -10.51 8.87 -4.00
CA PRO A 291 -9.32 8.86 -3.15
C PRO A 291 -8.22 9.80 -3.68
N ASP A 292 -7.72 10.68 -2.82
CA ASP A 292 -6.50 11.44 -3.11
C ASP A 292 -5.25 10.60 -2.81
N SER A 293 -4.07 11.14 -3.15
CA SER A 293 -2.79 10.46 -2.90
C SER A 293 -2.54 10.19 -1.40
N LEU A 294 -2.99 11.07 -0.49
CA LEU A 294 -2.79 10.90 0.95
C LEU A 294 -3.58 9.71 1.48
N SER A 295 -4.81 9.51 0.99
CA SER A 295 -5.62 8.32 1.28
C SER A 295 -4.93 7.04 0.81
N CYS A 296 -4.39 7.01 -0.41
CA CYS A 296 -3.64 5.84 -0.89
C CYS A 296 -2.42 5.51 -0.01
N MET A 297 -1.86 6.54 0.64
CA MET A 297 -0.74 6.47 1.57
C MET A 297 -1.16 6.25 3.04
N GLY A 298 -2.43 5.87 3.28
CA GLY A 298 -2.93 5.55 4.62
C GLY A 298 -3.35 6.76 5.47
N ARG A 299 -3.13 8.00 5.01
CA ARG A 299 -3.58 9.26 5.63
C ARG A 299 -3.33 9.33 7.15
N GLY A 300 -2.06 9.36 7.56
CA GLY A 300 -1.73 9.62 8.97
C GLY A 300 -1.76 8.41 9.90
N ARG A 301 -1.93 7.20 9.37
CA ARG A 301 -2.06 5.95 10.16
C ARG A 301 -0.78 5.15 10.31
N GLY A 302 0.37 5.77 10.03
CA GLY A 302 1.69 5.14 10.11
C GLY A 302 2.33 4.86 8.75
N ASN A 303 3.59 4.44 8.81
CA ASN A 303 4.44 4.09 7.68
C ASN A 303 4.37 2.59 7.31
N SER A 304 3.27 1.93 7.70
CA SER A 304 3.05 0.50 7.43
C SER A 304 1.66 0.24 6.85
N VAL A 305 0.95 1.27 6.40
CA VAL A 305 -0.41 1.17 5.89
C VAL A 305 -0.42 1.42 4.38
N CYS A 306 -0.97 0.48 3.61
CA CYS A 306 -1.14 0.63 2.15
C CYS A 306 0.18 1.02 1.42
N HIS A 307 0.20 2.17 0.75
CA HIS A 307 1.37 2.65 -0.01
C HIS A 307 2.42 3.40 0.82
N THR A 308 2.30 3.54 2.14
CA THR A 308 3.44 3.98 2.97
C THR A 308 4.26 2.84 3.52
N GLY A 309 3.83 1.59 3.31
CA GLY A 309 4.53 0.40 3.73
C GLY A 309 5.37 -0.26 2.62
N SER A 310 5.61 -1.56 2.80
CA SER A 310 6.54 -2.37 1.99
C SER A 310 6.33 -2.29 0.46
N GLY A 311 5.10 -2.06 0.00
CA GLY A 311 4.78 -1.96 -1.42
C GLY A 311 5.45 -0.79 -2.13
N HIS A 312 5.59 0.35 -1.45
CA HIS A 312 6.23 1.56 -1.97
C HIS A 312 7.72 1.57 -1.64
N SER A 313 8.11 1.11 -0.44
CA SER A 313 9.51 0.96 0.01
C SER A 313 10.37 0.14 -0.95
N ARG A 314 9.80 -0.92 -1.54
CA ARG A 314 10.51 -1.75 -2.52
C ARG A 314 10.64 -1.08 -3.90
N ARG A 315 9.89 -0.01 -4.19
CA ARG A 315 9.79 0.62 -5.53
C ARG A 315 10.33 2.06 -5.61
N GLY A 316 10.91 2.60 -4.54
CA GLY A 316 11.66 3.86 -4.61
C GLY A 316 11.11 5.04 -3.81
N GLU A 317 9.91 4.96 -3.24
CA GLU A 317 9.29 5.93 -2.30
C GLU A 317 9.50 7.43 -2.47
N THR A 318 8.64 8.11 -3.21
CA THR A 318 8.78 9.58 -3.40
C THR A 318 7.58 10.35 -3.90
N TYR A 319 6.47 9.72 -4.29
CA TYR A 319 5.43 10.46 -5.03
C TYR A 319 4.95 11.71 -4.26
N ILE A 320 4.60 11.53 -2.98
CA ILE A 320 4.26 12.63 -2.07
C ILE A 320 5.51 13.30 -1.47
N GLY A 321 6.59 12.56 -1.29
CA GLY A 321 7.83 13.06 -0.68
C GLY A 321 7.70 13.40 0.81
N LYS A 322 8.63 14.20 1.33
CA LYS A 322 8.67 14.70 2.72
C LYS A 322 8.59 13.56 3.74
N PHE A 323 7.57 13.55 4.61
CA PHE A 323 7.37 12.47 5.58
C PHE A 323 7.06 11.14 4.91
N TYR A 324 6.43 11.15 3.72
CA TYR A 324 6.03 9.95 2.97
C TYR A 324 7.14 9.36 2.08
N SER A 325 8.39 9.72 2.33
CA SER A 325 9.54 9.16 1.62
C SER A 325 10.52 8.52 2.58
N ILE A 326 11.24 7.53 2.08
CA ILE A 326 12.39 6.95 2.78
C ILE A 326 13.63 7.07 1.88
N PRO A 327 14.72 7.70 2.35
CA PRO A 327 14.81 8.52 3.57
C PRO A 327 13.78 9.67 3.59
N GLN A 328 13.40 10.12 4.79
CA GLN A 328 12.47 11.24 4.96
C GLN A 328 13.07 12.54 4.45
N GLY A 329 12.20 13.44 3.97
CA GLY A 329 12.57 14.77 3.47
C GLY A 329 12.86 14.84 1.98
N ARG A 330 12.67 13.75 1.22
CA ARG A 330 12.87 13.77 -0.24
C ARG A 330 11.83 14.64 -0.93
N LYS A 331 12.21 15.18 -2.09
CA LYS A 331 11.33 16.05 -2.86
C LYS A 331 10.12 15.26 -3.39
N PRO A 332 8.91 15.84 -3.34
CA PRO A 332 7.75 15.25 -3.98
C PRO A 332 7.93 15.13 -5.49
N ASP A 333 7.14 14.27 -6.11
CA ASP A 333 7.00 14.21 -7.56
C ASP A 333 6.40 15.53 -8.10
N ILE A 334 6.87 15.96 -9.27
CA ILE A 334 6.39 17.19 -9.91
C ILE A 334 4.87 17.16 -10.18
N HIS A 335 4.29 15.99 -10.46
CA HIS A 335 2.85 15.84 -10.68
C HIS A 335 2.07 16.06 -9.39
N PHE A 336 2.55 15.50 -8.28
CA PHE A 336 1.94 15.72 -6.97
C PHE A 336 1.96 17.22 -6.57
N THR A 337 3.07 17.92 -6.82
CA THR A 337 3.15 19.37 -6.55
C THR A 337 2.19 20.21 -7.40
N LYS A 338 1.67 19.65 -8.50
CA LYS A 338 0.70 20.30 -9.38
C LYS A 338 -0.75 19.86 -9.09
N GLY A 339 -0.98 19.12 -8.02
CA GLY A 339 -2.32 18.63 -7.66
C GLY A 339 -2.83 17.48 -8.52
N ILE A 340 -1.94 16.81 -9.27
CA ILE A 340 -2.27 15.54 -9.93
C ILE A 340 -2.09 14.44 -8.90
N HIS A 341 -3.11 13.60 -8.73
CA HIS A 341 -3.18 12.52 -7.78
C HIS A 341 -3.03 11.15 -8.44
N CYS A 342 -2.87 10.12 -7.62
CA CYS A 342 -2.62 8.76 -8.09
C CYS A 342 -3.70 8.28 -9.07
N VAL A 343 -4.97 8.56 -8.76
CA VAL A 343 -6.15 8.12 -9.53
C VAL A 343 -6.29 8.84 -10.88
N ASP A 344 -5.65 10.01 -11.06
CA ASP A 344 -5.67 10.74 -12.33
C ASP A 344 -4.82 10.04 -13.39
N CYS A 345 -3.77 9.32 -12.95
CA CYS A 345 -2.90 8.52 -13.82
C CYS A 345 -3.23 7.02 -13.79
N HIS A 346 -3.66 6.51 -12.63
CA HIS A 346 -4.05 5.12 -12.42
C HIS A 346 -5.57 5.00 -12.46
N GLN A 347 -6.12 4.89 -13.67
CA GLN A 347 -7.56 4.86 -13.84
C GLN A 347 -8.19 3.56 -13.30
N THR A 348 -9.47 3.63 -12.94
CA THR A 348 -10.27 2.46 -12.56
C THR A 348 -10.54 1.57 -13.77
N GLY A 349 -10.30 0.27 -13.62
CA GLY A 349 -10.48 -0.72 -14.66
C GLY A 349 -11.91 -1.25 -14.78
N LYS A 350 -12.06 -2.30 -15.59
CA LYS A 350 -13.36 -2.88 -15.95
C LYS A 350 -14.07 -3.54 -14.77
N LYS A 351 -13.34 -3.96 -13.72
CA LYS A 351 -13.97 -4.54 -12.52
C LYS A 351 -14.57 -3.48 -11.58
N GLY A 352 -14.38 -2.19 -11.88
CA GLY A 352 -14.95 -1.09 -11.09
C GLY A 352 -14.16 -0.78 -9.82
N MET A 353 -14.86 -0.40 -8.74
CA MET A 353 -14.26 0.10 -7.50
C MET A 353 -13.09 -0.78 -7.01
N GLY A 354 -11.92 -0.16 -6.81
CA GLY A 354 -10.69 -0.82 -6.36
C GLY A 354 -9.86 -1.52 -7.44
N ASP A 355 -10.33 -1.60 -8.69
CA ASP A 355 -9.59 -2.14 -9.84
C ASP A 355 -8.62 -1.10 -10.44
N MET A 356 -7.68 -0.65 -9.63
CA MET A 356 -6.74 0.42 -10.01
C MET A 356 -5.73 -0.09 -11.04
N GLN A 357 -5.78 0.45 -12.26
CA GLN A 357 -4.88 0.07 -13.34
C GLN A 357 -3.47 0.60 -13.08
N ARG A 358 -2.49 -0.32 -13.10
CA ARG A 358 -1.08 0.03 -12.88
C ARG A 358 -0.47 0.79 -14.04
N LYS A 359 -0.94 0.53 -15.26
CA LYS A 359 -0.44 1.21 -16.45
C LYS A 359 -0.98 2.64 -16.46
N ALA A 360 -0.10 3.60 -16.25
CA ALA A 360 -0.33 5.01 -16.53
C ALA A 360 0.31 5.37 -17.88
N THR A 361 -0.33 6.22 -18.67
CA THR A 361 0.26 6.80 -19.87
C THR A 361 0.57 8.28 -19.65
N CYS A 362 1.67 8.75 -20.25
CA CYS A 362 1.98 10.18 -20.28
C CYS A 362 1.15 10.89 -21.35
N GLY A 363 0.62 10.16 -22.33
CA GLY A 363 -0.04 10.69 -23.53
C GLY A 363 -1.23 11.56 -23.27
N ASP A 364 -1.97 11.30 -22.19
CA ASP A 364 -3.16 12.10 -21.86
C ASP A 364 -2.80 13.57 -21.57
N CYS A 365 -1.55 13.85 -21.18
CA CYS A 365 -1.06 15.21 -20.86
C CYS A 365 0.15 15.65 -21.71
N HIS A 366 0.89 14.70 -22.31
CA HIS A 366 2.16 14.94 -23.01
C HIS A 366 2.15 14.41 -24.45
N ILE A 367 1.02 14.56 -25.16
CA ILE A 367 0.75 14.03 -26.51
C ILE A 367 1.93 14.24 -27.48
N GLU A 368 2.35 15.49 -27.70
CA GLU A 368 3.39 15.80 -28.69
C GLU A 368 4.76 15.23 -28.31
N ILE A 369 5.05 15.12 -27.02
CA ILE A 369 6.31 14.56 -26.52
C ILE A 369 6.30 13.04 -26.68
N GLU A 370 5.20 12.37 -26.36
CA GLU A 370 5.07 10.93 -26.56
C GLU A 370 5.15 10.59 -28.05
N LYS A 371 4.45 11.35 -28.90
CA LYS A 371 4.54 11.21 -30.36
C LYS A 371 5.96 11.42 -30.87
N ALA A 372 6.69 12.39 -30.33
CA ALA A 372 8.10 12.59 -30.64
C ALA A 372 8.94 11.36 -30.25
N LEU A 373 8.78 10.86 -29.01
CA LEU A 373 9.50 9.69 -28.52
C LEU A 373 9.23 8.44 -29.36
N THR A 374 7.97 8.15 -29.68
CA THR A 374 7.55 7.00 -30.50
C THR A 374 8.19 7.02 -31.89
N ASN A 375 8.42 8.21 -32.45
CA ASN A 375 9.07 8.38 -33.75
C ASN A 375 10.60 8.50 -33.67
N SER A 376 11.19 8.34 -32.47
CA SER A 376 12.62 8.50 -32.25
C SER A 376 13.38 7.17 -32.22
N VAL A 377 14.71 7.27 -32.11
CA VAL A 377 15.60 6.14 -31.81
C VAL A 377 15.40 5.58 -30.40
N HIS A 378 14.79 6.36 -29.50
CA HIS A 378 14.51 5.99 -28.11
C HIS A 378 13.08 5.45 -27.91
N ARG A 379 12.33 5.15 -28.99
CA ARG A 379 10.94 4.66 -28.91
C ARG A 379 10.72 3.41 -28.04
N ASN A 380 11.79 2.64 -27.78
CA ASN A 380 11.76 1.45 -26.92
C ASN A 380 12.21 1.76 -25.48
N LEU A 381 12.10 3.01 -25.04
CA LEU A 381 12.31 3.43 -23.64
C LEU A 381 10.99 3.93 -23.06
N THR A 382 10.78 3.63 -21.78
CA THR A 382 9.75 4.31 -20.98
C THR A 382 10.21 5.72 -20.61
N CYS A 383 9.28 6.65 -20.40
CA CYS A 383 9.61 7.99 -19.88
C CYS A 383 10.37 7.91 -18.55
N THR A 384 10.02 6.95 -17.70
CA THR A 384 10.67 6.72 -16.41
C THR A 384 12.14 6.31 -16.58
N ALA A 385 12.51 5.61 -17.66
CA ALA A 385 13.90 5.25 -17.93
C ALA A 385 14.80 6.48 -18.05
N CYS A 386 14.28 7.62 -18.49
CA CYS A 386 15.02 8.87 -18.57
C CYS A 386 14.80 9.75 -17.34
N HIS A 387 13.56 9.85 -16.85
CA HIS A 387 13.16 10.87 -15.88
C HIS A 387 13.17 10.42 -14.42
N VAL A 388 13.32 9.13 -14.15
CA VAL A 388 13.50 8.62 -12.78
C VAL A 388 14.97 8.24 -12.61
N THR A 389 15.67 8.98 -11.75
CA THR A 389 17.13 8.90 -11.64
C THR A 389 17.62 8.29 -10.33
N GLU A 390 16.75 8.21 -9.32
CA GLU A 390 17.03 7.60 -8.02
C GLU A 390 15.82 6.87 -7.47
N ALA A 391 16.07 5.84 -6.66
CA ALA A 391 15.03 5.09 -5.95
C ALA A 391 15.43 4.95 -4.48
N GLY A 392 14.56 5.39 -3.57
CA GLY A 392 14.75 5.22 -2.14
C GLY A 392 14.10 3.96 -1.56
N GLY A 393 13.84 3.94 -0.26
CA GLY A 393 13.27 2.80 0.48
C GLY A 393 14.29 1.71 0.82
N TYR A 394 13.85 0.44 0.83
CA TYR A 394 14.67 -0.71 1.26
C TYR A 394 15.88 -0.96 0.35
N GLN A 395 17.09 -0.98 0.89
CA GLN A 395 18.29 -1.28 0.10
C GLN A 395 18.83 -2.69 0.33
N ILE A 396 18.41 -3.35 1.40
CA ILE A 396 18.66 -4.76 1.73
C ILE A 396 17.43 -5.25 2.52
N THR A 397 17.03 -6.50 2.33
CA THR A 397 16.04 -7.15 3.19
C THR A 397 16.55 -8.51 3.65
N VAL A 398 16.64 -8.72 4.95
CA VAL A 398 16.99 -10.02 5.53
C VAL A 398 15.80 -10.55 6.32
N TRP A 399 15.47 -11.82 6.11
CA TRP A 399 14.51 -12.56 6.92
C TRP A 399 15.27 -13.54 7.81
N GLY A 400 15.16 -13.37 9.12
CA GLY A 400 15.85 -14.23 10.07
C GLY A 400 15.20 -14.24 11.44
N LYS A 401 15.85 -14.90 12.39
CA LYS A 401 15.37 -14.97 13.78
C LYS A 401 15.29 -13.57 14.37
N GLY A 402 14.22 -13.29 15.10
CA GLY A 402 14.04 -12.05 15.85
C GLY A 402 12.71 -12.07 16.58
N TYR A 403 12.14 -10.89 16.82
CA TYR A 403 10.90 -10.74 17.57
C TYR A 403 9.82 -10.04 16.75
N ILE A 404 8.57 -10.46 16.97
CA ILE A 404 7.37 -9.74 16.54
C ILE A 404 6.62 -9.35 17.79
N GLY A 405 6.60 -8.04 18.06
CA GLY A 405 6.40 -7.53 19.40
C GLY A 405 7.37 -8.17 20.37
N GLU A 406 6.84 -8.81 21.40
CA GLU A 406 7.62 -9.49 22.45
C GLU A 406 7.85 -10.99 22.15
N LYS A 407 7.23 -11.54 21.09
CA LYS A 407 7.27 -12.98 20.81
C LYS A 407 8.41 -13.32 19.84
N PRO A 408 9.24 -14.34 20.15
CA PRO A 408 10.27 -14.79 19.22
C PRO A 408 9.64 -15.37 17.95
N ASN A 409 10.27 -15.15 16.82
CA ASN A 409 9.79 -15.59 15.51
C ASN A 409 10.97 -15.92 14.58
N PRO A 410 10.93 -17.05 13.83
CA PRO A 410 12.01 -17.41 12.91
C PRO A 410 12.10 -16.51 11.67
N PHE A 411 11.07 -15.70 11.38
CA PHE A 411 10.97 -14.89 10.17
C PHE A 411 10.78 -13.40 10.45
N LYS A 412 11.53 -12.78 11.37
CA LYS A 412 11.60 -11.32 11.48
C LYS A 412 12.21 -10.72 10.20
N LYS A 413 11.50 -9.76 9.61
CA LYS A 413 11.96 -8.97 8.48
C LYS A 413 12.81 -7.80 8.99
N TYR A 414 14.10 -7.87 8.72
CA TYR A 414 15.07 -6.79 8.89
C TYR A 414 15.18 -6.06 7.56
N SER A 415 14.35 -5.01 7.41
CA SER A 415 14.24 -4.26 6.15
C SER A 415 14.53 -2.77 6.30
N LEU A 416 14.76 -2.29 7.52
CA LEU A 416 15.04 -0.88 7.80
C LEU A 416 16.47 -0.47 7.39
N TYR A 417 17.02 -1.11 6.35
CA TYR A 417 18.18 -0.68 5.57
C TYR A 417 17.72 0.41 4.59
N TYR A 418 17.47 1.60 5.11
CA TYR A 418 16.82 2.67 4.40
C TYR A 418 17.81 3.59 3.71
N GLY A 419 17.57 3.87 2.44
CA GLY A 419 18.59 4.49 1.63
C GLY A 419 18.18 4.81 0.21
N ILE A 420 19.17 5.13 -0.62
CA ILE A 420 18.99 5.56 -2.01
C ILE A 420 19.89 4.74 -2.92
N GLN A 421 19.32 4.26 -4.03
CA GLN A 421 20.01 3.67 -5.17
C GLN A 421 20.03 4.67 -6.34
N LYS A 422 21.22 5.00 -6.88
CA LYS A 422 21.38 5.85 -8.06
C LYS A 422 22.75 5.68 -8.77
N PRO A 423 22.84 6.00 -10.08
CA PRO A 423 21.71 6.10 -11.02
C PRO A 423 21.06 4.72 -11.19
N LEU A 424 19.78 4.67 -11.59
CA LEU A 424 19.09 3.38 -11.74
C LEU A 424 19.55 2.61 -12.97
N ILE A 425 19.79 1.31 -12.81
CA ILE A 425 20.05 0.36 -13.90
C ILE A 425 18.79 0.29 -14.78
N LEU A 426 18.98 0.20 -16.09
CA LEU A 426 17.91 -0.04 -17.05
C LEU A 426 17.88 -1.52 -17.44
N MET A 427 16.68 -2.07 -17.55
CA MET A 427 16.43 -3.42 -18.03
C MET A 427 15.26 -3.44 -19.01
N LYS A 428 15.19 -4.49 -19.83
CA LYS A 428 14.07 -4.70 -20.76
C LYS A 428 12.93 -5.41 -20.07
N ASP A 429 11.69 -5.00 -20.37
CA ASP A 429 10.49 -5.74 -19.99
C ASP A 429 10.23 -6.91 -20.95
N GLN A 430 9.12 -7.64 -20.72
CA GLN A 430 8.70 -8.79 -21.52
C GLN A 430 8.50 -8.45 -23.03
N LYS A 431 8.41 -7.16 -23.38
CA LYS A 431 8.22 -6.67 -24.75
C LYS A 431 9.48 -6.02 -25.32
N GLY A 432 10.60 -6.10 -24.60
CA GLY A 432 11.87 -5.50 -25.01
C GLY A 432 11.96 -3.99 -24.76
N ILE A 433 11.03 -3.39 -24.01
CA ILE A 433 11.03 -1.95 -23.69
C ILE A 433 11.90 -1.72 -22.45
N TRP A 434 12.81 -0.76 -22.53
CA TRP A 434 13.71 -0.39 -21.44
C TRP A 434 13.02 0.46 -20.36
N PHE A 435 13.22 0.09 -19.10
CA PHE A 435 12.67 0.78 -17.94
C PHE A 435 13.66 0.74 -16.76
N PRO A 436 13.55 1.66 -15.80
CA PRO A 436 14.47 1.71 -14.67
C PRO A 436 14.06 0.70 -13.61
N VAL A 437 15.06 0.00 -13.07
CA VAL A 437 14.87 -0.98 -12.01
C VAL A 437 15.64 -0.62 -10.75
N LYS A 438 15.03 -0.94 -9.61
CA LYS A 438 15.71 -1.00 -8.32
C LYS A 438 16.14 -2.45 -8.08
N ILE A 439 17.41 -2.66 -7.73
CA ILE A 439 18.00 -3.99 -7.54
C ILE A 439 18.56 -4.03 -6.14
N PHE A 440 18.09 -4.98 -5.33
CA PHE A 440 18.56 -5.09 -3.95
C PHE A 440 18.59 -6.53 -3.45
N PRO A 441 19.61 -6.88 -2.63
CA PRO A 441 19.82 -8.24 -2.16
C PRO A 441 18.84 -8.61 -1.07
N HIS A 442 18.46 -9.88 -1.07
CA HIS A 442 17.63 -10.48 -0.06
C HIS A 442 18.19 -11.81 0.41
N SER A 443 17.96 -12.12 1.69
CA SER A 443 18.17 -13.46 2.22
C SER A 443 17.03 -13.90 3.13
N VAL A 444 16.83 -15.21 3.21
CA VAL A 444 16.06 -15.85 4.28
C VAL A 444 16.84 -17.03 4.85
N SER A 445 16.94 -17.07 6.18
CA SER A 445 17.66 -18.12 6.91
C SER A 445 16.78 -19.36 7.16
N ASN A 446 17.40 -20.46 7.61
CA ASN A 446 16.75 -21.70 8.03
C ASN A 446 16.05 -22.50 6.92
N ILE A 447 16.52 -22.43 5.68
CA ILE A 447 15.94 -23.18 4.55
C ILE A 447 16.46 -24.61 4.51
N LYS A 448 15.59 -25.61 4.42
CA LYS A 448 16.00 -27.02 4.53
C LYS A 448 16.73 -27.54 3.30
N LYS A 449 16.17 -27.27 2.11
CA LYS A 449 16.61 -27.86 0.85
C LYS A 449 17.59 -26.94 0.13
N ASP A 450 18.47 -27.54 -0.65
CA ASP A 450 19.27 -26.79 -1.60
C ASP A 450 18.41 -26.24 -2.73
N VAL A 451 18.65 -24.97 -3.07
CA VAL A 451 17.97 -24.30 -4.17
C VAL A 451 19.04 -23.84 -5.15
N ALA A 452 18.93 -24.28 -6.40
CA ALA A 452 19.85 -23.88 -7.45
C ALA A 452 19.64 -22.41 -7.86
N PRO A 453 20.69 -21.73 -8.35
CA PRO A 453 20.56 -20.42 -8.96
C PRO A 453 19.59 -20.45 -10.16
N THR A 454 18.95 -19.32 -10.45
CA THR A 454 18.09 -19.16 -11.63
C THR A 454 18.56 -17.99 -12.49
N GLU A 455 18.17 -18.02 -13.76
CA GLU A 455 18.10 -16.79 -14.57
C GLU A 455 17.06 -15.82 -14.00
N ILE A 456 17.00 -14.63 -14.57
CA ILE A 456 15.99 -13.63 -14.22
C ILE A 456 14.62 -14.11 -14.68
N LYS A 457 13.67 -14.09 -13.74
CA LYS A 457 12.27 -14.46 -13.97
C LYS A 457 11.38 -13.26 -13.69
N PHE A 458 10.41 -13.04 -14.57
CA PHE A 458 9.29 -12.15 -14.28
C PHE A 458 8.32 -12.84 -13.33
N ARG A 459 7.88 -12.13 -12.30
CA ARG A 459 6.93 -12.67 -11.32
C ARG A 459 5.53 -12.86 -11.90
N TRP A 460 5.17 -12.03 -12.87
CA TRP A 460 3.89 -12.04 -13.56
C TRP A 460 4.15 -12.06 -15.07
N SER A 461 4.03 -13.25 -15.67
CA SER A 461 4.44 -13.49 -17.06
C SER A 461 3.61 -12.72 -18.09
N ASN A 462 2.37 -12.37 -17.77
CA ASN A 462 1.49 -11.64 -18.70
C ASN A 462 1.69 -10.11 -18.64
N GLY A 463 2.66 -9.63 -17.85
CA GLY A 463 3.01 -8.20 -17.79
C GLY A 463 2.10 -7.38 -16.86
N GLU A 464 1.38 -8.01 -15.94
CA GLU A 464 0.60 -7.34 -14.90
C GLU A 464 1.47 -6.44 -14.02
N THR A 465 2.74 -6.84 -13.84
CA THR A 465 3.83 -6.01 -13.35
C THR A 465 5.12 -6.33 -14.12
N ARG A 466 6.11 -5.45 -14.04
CA ARG A 466 7.47 -5.69 -14.54
C ARG A 466 8.44 -6.10 -13.43
N ASP A 467 7.91 -6.68 -12.34
CA ASP A 467 8.71 -7.09 -11.20
C ASP A 467 9.41 -8.41 -11.54
N MET A 468 10.70 -8.44 -11.27
CA MET A 468 11.60 -9.54 -11.57
C MET A 468 12.30 -10.02 -10.31
N TYR A 469 12.82 -11.24 -10.38
CA TYR A 469 13.73 -11.77 -9.37
C TYR A 469 14.70 -12.76 -10.02
N ALA A 470 15.78 -13.06 -9.31
CA ALA A 470 16.66 -14.17 -9.64
C ALA A 470 17.17 -14.79 -8.34
N ILE A 471 17.00 -16.11 -8.22
CA ILE A 471 17.55 -16.87 -7.10
C ILE A 471 19.05 -17.00 -7.35
N ILE A 472 19.84 -16.65 -6.34
CA ILE A 472 21.29 -16.81 -6.36
C ILE A 472 21.67 -18.21 -5.88
N GLY A 473 20.88 -18.78 -4.98
CA GLY A 473 21.00 -20.14 -4.48
C GLY A 473 20.95 -20.20 -2.96
N THR A 474 21.23 -21.36 -2.39
CA THR A 474 21.39 -21.57 -0.95
C THR A 474 22.85 -21.66 -0.54
N PHE A 475 23.17 -21.09 0.63
CA PHE A 475 24.53 -21.07 1.17
C PHE A 475 24.54 -21.34 2.68
N ASP A 476 25.49 -22.16 3.11
CA ASP A 476 25.67 -22.61 4.50
C ASP A 476 26.98 -22.06 5.08
N GLY A 477 27.32 -22.47 6.31
CA GLY A 477 28.61 -22.13 6.94
C GLY A 477 28.67 -20.74 7.57
N LEU A 478 27.51 -20.09 7.75
CA LEU A 478 27.41 -18.85 8.52
C LEU A 478 27.42 -19.16 10.03
N PRO A 479 27.83 -18.21 10.89
CA PRO A 479 27.83 -18.41 12.34
C PRO A 479 26.48 -18.83 12.93
N SER A 480 25.37 -18.43 12.29
CA SER A 480 24.02 -18.91 12.59
C SER A 480 23.04 -18.71 11.44
N GLY A 481 21.81 -19.19 11.66
CA GLY A 481 20.74 -19.12 10.67
C GLY A 481 20.78 -20.24 9.63
N ASP A 482 21.47 -21.34 9.96
CA ASP A 482 21.58 -22.54 9.12
C ASP A 482 21.81 -22.16 7.64
N LYS A 483 21.12 -22.82 6.71
CA LYS A 483 21.13 -22.54 5.28
C LYS A 483 20.33 -21.28 4.91
N HIS A 484 20.98 -20.37 4.18
CA HIS A 484 20.39 -19.11 3.71
C HIS A 484 20.05 -19.19 2.22
N LEU A 485 18.78 -18.97 1.87
CA LEU A 485 18.37 -18.72 0.48
C LEU A 485 18.61 -17.25 0.12
N LEU A 486 19.38 -17.02 -0.93
CA LEU A 486 19.66 -15.70 -1.48
C LEU A 486 18.92 -15.45 -2.78
N TRP A 487 18.42 -14.22 -2.96
CA TRP A 487 17.89 -13.76 -4.24
C TRP A 487 18.11 -12.26 -4.45
N LEU A 488 18.16 -11.85 -5.71
CA LEU A 488 18.03 -10.44 -6.07
C LEU A 488 16.58 -10.14 -6.38
N GLN A 489 16.04 -9.13 -5.70
CA GLN A 489 14.75 -8.55 -6.07
C GLN A 489 15.00 -7.40 -7.03
N ILE A 490 14.25 -7.38 -8.13
CA ILE A 490 14.40 -6.40 -9.20
C ILE A 490 13.04 -5.77 -9.46
N GLU A 491 12.86 -4.52 -9.03
CA GLU A 491 11.56 -3.87 -8.96
C GLU A 491 11.44 -2.73 -9.97
N GLU A 492 10.29 -2.61 -10.62
CA GLU A 492 9.97 -1.46 -11.45
C GLU A 492 9.80 -0.19 -10.60
N VAL A 493 10.53 0.85 -10.98
CA VAL A 493 10.48 2.19 -10.40
C VAL A 493 9.68 3.12 -11.31
N ALA A 494 8.68 3.80 -10.75
CA ALA A 494 7.82 4.72 -11.50
C ALA A 494 7.98 6.20 -11.08
N HIS A 495 8.42 6.46 -9.86
CA HIS A 495 8.53 7.81 -9.28
C HIS A 495 9.82 7.94 -8.43
N PRO A 496 10.36 9.17 -8.29
CA PRO A 496 9.77 10.43 -8.74
C PRO A 496 10.29 10.81 -10.13
N PHE A 497 9.45 11.47 -10.90
CA PHE A 497 9.87 12.17 -12.11
C PHE A 497 10.67 13.41 -11.74
N GLY A 498 11.83 13.55 -12.36
CA GLY A 498 12.68 14.70 -12.24
C GLY A 498 13.36 15.06 -13.55
N LYS A 499 14.47 15.77 -13.44
CA LYS A 499 15.33 16.07 -14.58
C LYS A 499 15.81 14.76 -15.21
N ALA A 500 15.79 14.70 -16.54
CA ALA A 500 16.30 13.55 -17.27
C ALA A 500 17.77 13.28 -16.92
N ARG A 501 18.13 11.99 -16.87
CA ARG A 501 19.52 11.54 -16.72
C ARG A 501 20.37 11.95 -17.93
N ASP A 502 21.68 12.04 -17.70
CA ASP A 502 22.62 12.34 -18.77
C ASP A 502 22.73 11.20 -19.77
N CYS A 503 22.84 11.51 -21.07
CA CYS A 503 22.99 10.53 -22.15
C CYS A 503 24.15 9.54 -21.87
N LYS A 504 25.27 10.02 -21.31
CA LYS A 504 26.45 9.21 -20.98
C LYS A 504 26.15 8.07 -20.01
N SER A 505 25.12 8.21 -19.16
CA SER A 505 24.71 7.16 -18.22
C SER A 505 24.13 5.92 -18.90
N CYS A 506 23.63 6.06 -20.13
CA CYS A 506 23.04 4.98 -20.93
C CYS A 506 23.88 4.62 -22.15
N HIS A 507 24.65 5.56 -22.68
CA HIS A 507 25.58 5.34 -23.79
C HIS A 507 26.98 4.96 -23.29
N SER A 508 27.01 3.91 -22.46
CA SER A 508 28.20 3.25 -21.93
C SER A 508 28.02 1.73 -22.07
N SER A 509 29.11 0.98 -22.28
CA SER A 509 29.05 -0.50 -22.29
C SER A 509 28.75 -1.09 -20.91
N ILE A 510 28.98 -0.32 -19.84
CA ILE A 510 28.78 -0.73 -18.46
C ILE A 510 27.80 0.22 -17.79
N GLN A 511 26.77 -0.36 -17.16
CA GLN A 511 25.89 0.34 -16.24
C GLN A 511 26.43 0.19 -14.81
N THR A 512 26.50 1.30 -14.07
CA THR A 512 26.92 1.31 -12.67
C THR A 512 25.91 2.07 -11.84
N SER A 513 25.49 1.46 -10.74
CA SER A 513 24.66 2.08 -9.72
C SER A 513 25.31 1.93 -8.36
N VAL A 514 25.08 2.89 -7.46
CA VAL A 514 25.49 2.79 -6.06
C VAL A 514 24.24 2.78 -5.20
N SER A 515 24.17 1.84 -4.27
CA SER A 515 23.18 1.82 -3.19
C SER A 515 23.86 2.23 -1.90
N THR A 516 23.26 3.17 -1.19
CA THR A 516 23.70 3.63 0.13
C THR A 516 22.53 3.59 1.09
N TRP A 517 22.75 3.23 2.34
CA TRP A 517 21.69 3.06 3.33
C TRP A 517 22.16 3.34 4.76
N GLN A 518 21.18 3.53 5.62
CA GLN A 518 21.28 3.55 7.07
C GLN A 518 20.34 2.47 7.61
N TYR A 519 20.86 1.62 8.49
CA TYR A 519 20.10 0.63 9.23
C TYR A 519 19.47 1.30 10.45
N GLU A 520 18.14 1.17 10.59
CA GLU A 520 17.36 1.85 11.63
C GLU A 520 16.36 0.90 12.33
N ASP A 521 16.57 -0.41 12.27
CA ASP A 521 15.71 -1.36 12.99
C ASP A 521 16.00 -1.31 14.49
N ILE A 522 14.95 -1.46 15.29
CA ILE A 522 15.04 -1.51 16.77
C ILE A 522 15.58 -2.85 17.28
N GLN A 523 15.87 -3.79 16.38
CA GLN A 523 16.42 -5.12 16.65
C GLN A 523 17.71 -5.33 15.84
N GLY A 524 18.56 -6.28 16.25
CA GLY A 524 19.78 -6.64 15.53
C GLY A 524 21.01 -5.80 15.93
N ALA A 525 21.00 -4.49 15.70
CA ALA A 525 22.16 -3.61 15.96
C ALA A 525 21.76 -2.16 16.28
N GLU A 526 22.65 -1.42 16.93
CA GLU A 526 22.59 0.06 16.92
C GLU A 526 22.64 0.58 15.47
N PRO A 527 22.05 1.76 15.17
CA PRO A 527 22.06 2.31 13.81
C PRO A 527 23.46 2.41 13.20
N PHE A 528 23.58 2.01 11.93
CA PHE A 528 24.83 2.03 11.18
C PHE A 528 24.60 2.31 9.70
N LYS A 529 25.63 2.76 8.99
CA LYS A 529 25.57 3.09 7.56
C LYS A 529 26.25 2.01 6.73
N GLY A 530 25.86 1.89 5.48
CA GLY A 530 26.55 1.03 4.53
C GLY A 530 26.10 1.25 3.09
N GLY A 531 26.59 0.38 2.22
CA GLY A 531 26.26 0.44 0.81
C GLY A 531 26.97 -0.63 -0.01
N TYR A 532 26.65 -0.66 -1.29
CA TYR A 532 27.26 -1.55 -2.28
C TYR A 532 27.16 -0.94 -3.68
N LYS A 533 27.99 -1.45 -4.59
CA LYS A 533 27.99 -1.10 -6.00
C LYS A 533 27.30 -2.19 -6.80
N ILE A 534 26.42 -1.78 -7.71
CA ILE A 534 25.77 -2.66 -8.68
C ILE A 534 26.44 -2.41 -10.03
N VAL A 535 26.93 -3.47 -10.66
CA VAL A 535 27.52 -3.42 -12.00
C VAL A 535 26.74 -4.34 -12.92
N ALA A 536 26.27 -3.80 -14.04
CA ALA A 536 25.57 -4.53 -15.09
C ALA A 536 26.31 -4.34 -16.42
N ASP A 537 26.85 -5.42 -16.96
CA ASP A 537 27.61 -5.44 -18.22
C ASP A 537 27.42 -6.76 -18.97
N GLU A 538 28.20 -6.97 -20.03
CA GLU A 538 28.19 -8.16 -20.87
C GLU A 538 28.48 -9.48 -20.15
N LYS A 539 29.09 -9.43 -18.94
CA LYS A 539 29.41 -10.62 -18.14
C LYS A 539 28.31 -10.97 -17.15
N GLY A 540 27.50 -10.00 -16.73
CA GLY A 540 26.41 -10.25 -15.80
C GLY A 540 26.02 -9.04 -14.96
N LEU A 541 25.08 -9.29 -14.05
CA LEU A 541 24.67 -8.36 -13.00
C LEU A 541 25.31 -8.80 -11.67
N ARG A 542 26.04 -7.91 -11.00
CA ARG A 542 26.74 -8.23 -9.75
C ARG A 542 26.67 -7.10 -8.73
N LEU A 543 26.55 -7.47 -7.47
CA LEU A 543 26.67 -6.57 -6.33
C LEU A 543 28.06 -6.80 -5.73
N LYS A 544 28.83 -5.72 -5.57
CA LYS A 544 30.21 -5.78 -5.08
C LYS A 544 30.53 -4.55 -4.24
N ASP A 545 31.74 -4.55 -3.68
CA ASP A 545 32.27 -3.43 -2.90
C ASP A 545 31.32 -3.07 -1.74
N PHE A 546 30.81 -4.09 -1.03
CA PHE A 546 30.00 -3.89 0.17
C PHE A 546 30.84 -3.17 1.23
N TRP A 547 30.29 -2.13 1.83
CA TRP A 547 30.94 -1.36 2.89
C TRP A 547 29.95 -1.02 3.98
N HIS A 548 30.46 -0.80 5.20
CA HIS A 548 29.66 -0.37 6.33
C HIS A 548 30.50 0.40 7.36
N SER A 549 29.84 1.25 8.15
CA SER A 549 30.41 1.77 9.39
C SER A 549 30.45 0.68 10.47
N LYS A 550 31.11 0.94 11.60
CA LYS A 550 31.15 0.00 12.73
C LYS A 550 29.75 -0.49 13.11
N ILE A 551 29.58 -1.81 13.21
CA ILE A 551 28.32 -2.44 13.62
C ILE A 551 28.45 -2.82 15.09
N LYS A 552 27.54 -2.33 15.91
CA LYS A 552 27.42 -2.73 17.32
C LYS A 552 26.15 -3.56 17.47
N VAL A 553 26.34 -4.87 17.59
CA VAL A 553 25.24 -5.83 17.69
C VAL A 553 24.55 -5.68 19.04
N LEU A 554 23.21 -5.65 19.03
CA LEU A 554 22.42 -5.61 20.26
C LEU A 554 22.48 -6.96 20.97
N LYS A 555 22.40 -6.96 22.31
CA LYS A 555 22.44 -8.18 23.12
C LYS A 555 21.36 -9.17 22.66
N GLY A 556 21.74 -10.43 22.48
CA GLY A 556 20.83 -11.51 22.07
C GLY A 556 20.62 -11.66 20.56
N PHE A 557 21.28 -10.82 19.75
CA PHE A 557 21.28 -10.94 18.29
C PHE A 557 22.64 -11.37 17.76
N GLU A 558 22.64 -11.91 16.55
CA GLU A 558 23.85 -12.29 15.83
C GLU A 558 23.84 -11.70 14.42
N LEU A 559 25.03 -11.32 13.91
CA LEU A 559 25.16 -10.64 12.61
C LEU A 559 24.53 -11.42 11.46
N SER A 560 24.70 -12.74 11.42
CA SER A 560 24.13 -13.59 10.36
C SER A 560 22.60 -13.57 10.31
N GLN A 561 21.90 -13.17 11.38
CA GLN A 561 20.43 -13.16 11.43
C GLN A 561 19.80 -11.95 10.74
N PHE A 562 20.52 -10.82 10.65
CA PHE A 562 20.01 -9.58 10.05
C PHE A 562 20.94 -8.97 9.00
N ALA A 563 22.21 -9.39 8.94
CA ALA A 563 23.25 -8.89 8.06
C ALA A 563 24.09 -10.02 7.43
N SER A 564 23.44 -11.11 7.01
CA SER A 564 24.05 -12.27 6.32
C SER A 564 24.94 -11.90 5.12
N TRP A 565 24.64 -10.78 4.45
CA TRP A 565 25.42 -10.24 3.33
C TRP A 565 26.89 -9.95 3.67
N LEU A 566 27.24 -9.76 4.95
CA LEU A 566 28.64 -9.61 5.41
C LEU A 566 29.48 -10.86 5.18
N TYR A 567 28.85 -12.03 5.21
CA TYR A 567 29.52 -13.33 5.03
C TYR A 567 29.43 -13.85 3.59
N LEU A 568 28.59 -13.21 2.77
CA LEU A 568 28.21 -13.69 1.44
C LEU A 568 28.51 -12.64 0.37
N THR A 569 29.53 -11.80 0.59
CA THR A 569 29.84 -10.64 -0.28
C THR A 569 30.21 -11.04 -1.72
N ASP A 570 30.73 -12.25 -1.92
CA ASP A 570 31.19 -12.79 -3.20
C ASP A 570 30.09 -13.57 -3.96
N LYS A 571 28.91 -13.77 -3.37
CA LYS A 571 27.87 -14.64 -3.95
C LYS A 571 26.90 -13.91 -4.89
N TRP A 572 26.81 -12.59 -4.81
CA TRP A 572 25.78 -11.80 -5.50
C TRP A 572 26.08 -11.58 -6.99
N PHE A 573 25.86 -12.62 -7.79
CA PHE A 573 26.13 -12.60 -9.23
C PHE A 573 25.07 -13.35 -10.03
N ILE A 574 24.62 -12.74 -11.13
CA ILE A 574 23.78 -13.36 -12.15
C ILE A 574 24.51 -13.28 -13.50
N PRO A 575 24.82 -14.41 -14.15
CA PRO A 575 25.44 -14.40 -15.47
C PRO A 575 24.45 -13.89 -16.54
N GLY A 576 24.98 -13.28 -17.61
CA GLY A 576 24.18 -12.81 -18.74
C GLY A 576 24.65 -11.45 -19.28
N ASP A 577 24.06 -10.97 -20.37
CA ASP A 577 24.39 -9.65 -20.93
C ASP A 577 23.38 -8.59 -20.46
N PHE A 578 23.85 -7.68 -19.61
CA PHE A 578 23.09 -6.55 -19.08
C PHE A 578 23.59 -5.20 -19.62
N SER A 579 24.45 -5.22 -20.64
CA SER A 579 24.96 -4.00 -21.27
C SER A 579 23.87 -3.29 -22.09
N ILE A 580 23.97 -1.97 -22.19
CA ILE A 580 23.19 -1.20 -23.15
C ILE A 580 24.01 -1.11 -24.43
N ARG A 581 23.61 -1.87 -25.45
CA ARG A 581 24.24 -1.80 -26.78
C ARG A 581 23.71 -0.57 -27.53
N PHE A 582 24.62 0.26 -28.03
CA PHE A 582 24.28 1.43 -28.84
C PHE A 582 25.30 1.66 -29.95
N ASP A 583 24.85 2.26 -31.05
CA ASP A 583 25.71 2.66 -32.16
C ASP A 583 26.35 4.02 -31.86
N LYS A 584 27.69 4.04 -31.71
CA LYS A 584 28.46 5.24 -31.43
C LYS A 584 28.41 6.27 -32.56
N LYS A 585 28.35 5.84 -33.82
CA LYS A 585 28.26 6.73 -34.99
C LYS A 585 26.88 7.39 -35.00
N LYS A 586 25.81 6.60 -34.85
CA LYS A 586 24.44 7.10 -34.79
C LYS A 586 24.24 8.06 -33.60
N TYR A 587 24.79 7.74 -32.43
CA TYR A 587 24.77 8.64 -31.27
C TYR A 587 25.37 10.01 -31.59
N LYS A 588 26.59 10.05 -32.17
CA LYS A 588 27.27 11.31 -32.53
C LYS A 588 26.50 12.10 -33.59
N GLU A 589 25.88 11.41 -34.54
CA GLU A 589 25.04 12.03 -35.58
C GLU A 589 23.82 12.73 -34.97
N TYR A 590 23.06 12.02 -34.13
CA TYR A 590 21.87 12.58 -33.48
C TYR A 590 22.22 13.73 -32.52
N GLU A 591 23.35 13.63 -31.81
CA GLU A 591 23.82 14.73 -30.95
C GLU A 591 24.11 16.01 -31.77
N ARG A 592 24.75 15.87 -32.94
CA ARG A 592 25.01 17.00 -33.85
C ARG A 592 23.72 17.57 -34.41
N LEU A 593 22.79 16.70 -34.84
CA LEU A 593 21.50 17.10 -35.38
C LEU A 593 20.69 17.89 -34.35
N TYR A 594 20.62 17.39 -33.11
CA TYR A 594 19.97 18.08 -31.99
C TYR A 594 20.54 19.48 -31.77
N LYS A 595 21.88 19.61 -31.66
CA LYS A 595 22.55 20.90 -31.47
C LYS A 595 22.27 21.86 -32.64
N LYS A 596 22.33 21.37 -33.88
CA LYS A 596 22.01 22.16 -35.09
C LYS A 596 20.57 22.67 -35.06
N ASN A 597 19.61 21.81 -34.73
CA ASN A 597 18.20 22.16 -34.71
C ASN A 597 17.84 23.10 -33.55
N LEU A 598 18.52 22.98 -32.40
CA LEU A 598 18.40 23.99 -31.33
C LEU A 598 18.85 25.37 -31.80
N VAL A 599 20.01 25.47 -32.46
CA VAL A 599 20.48 26.77 -33.01
C VAL A 599 19.51 27.31 -34.05
N LYS A 600 18.95 26.46 -34.92
CA LYS A 600 17.90 26.85 -35.87
C LYS A 600 16.68 27.41 -35.14
N LEU A 601 16.22 26.74 -34.07
CA LEU A 601 15.06 27.15 -33.29
C LEU A 601 15.29 28.51 -32.60
N GLU A 602 16.47 28.74 -32.03
CA GLU A 602 16.81 30.05 -31.42
C GLU A 602 16.76 31.19 -32.44
N ARG A 603 17.20 30.95 -33.68
CA ARG A 603 17.10 31.95 -34.77
C ARG A 603 15.66 32.25 -35.17
N LEU A 604 14.74 31.32 -34.91
CA LEU A 604 13.31 31.45 -35.22
C LEU A 604 12.47 31.93 -34.02
N LYS A 605 13.10 32.36 -32.92
CA LYS A 605 12.41 32.77 -31.69
C LYS A 605 11.33 33.84 -31.90
N GLY A 606 11.48 34.73 -32.89
CA GLY A 606 10.47 35.75 -33.22
C GLY A 606 9.27 35.24 -34.03
N ARG A 607 9.27 33.99 -34.51
CA ARG A 607 8.18 33.41 -35.34
C ARG A 607 7.20 32.55 -34.56
N PHE A 608 7.48 32.30 -33.28
CA PHE A 608 6.71 31.39 -32.44
C PHE A 608 6.44 32.06 -31.09
N SER A 609 5.32 31.71 -30.47
CA SER A 609 5.07 32.07 -29.07
C SER A 609 6.06 31.34 -28.15
N ASP A 610 6.26 31.89 -26.94
CA ASP A 610 7.11 31.24 -25.93
C ASP A 610 6.65 29.82 -25.58
N LYS A 611 5.34 29.58 -25.61
CA LYS A 611 4.75 28.24 -25.37
C LYS A 611 5.12 27.27 -26.49
N GLU A 612 5.00 27.69 -27.75
CA GLU A 612 5.37 26.87 -28.90
C GLU A 612 6.88 26.59 -28.93
N LEU A 613 7.72 27.59 -28.66
CA LEU A 613 9.17 27.39 -28.57
C LEU A 613 9.54 26.39 -27.48
N LYS A 614 8.89 26.48 -26.32
CA LYS A 614 9.10 25.51 -25.23
C LYS A 614 8.73 24.10 -25.66
N THR A 615 7.59 23.93 -26.31
CA THR A 615 7.14 22.64 -26.84
C THR A 615 8.09 22.11 -27.90
N LEU A 616 8.51 22.93 -28.87
CA LEU A 616 9.46 22.54 -29.92
C LEU A 616 10.82 22.14 -29.34
N ARG A 617 11.35 22.87 -28.35
CA ARG A 617 12.57 22.48 -27.64
C ARG A 617 12.41 21.10 -26.98
N GLN A 618 11.26 20.83 -26.37
CA GLN A 618 10.97 19.52 -25.76
C GLN A 618 10.84 18.42 -26.82
N ILE A 619 10.15 18.67 -27.93
CA ILE A 619 10.04 17.72 -29.04
C ILE A 619 11.42 17.37 -29.58
N LEU A 620 12.28 18.37 -29.84
CA LEU A 620 13.63 18.14 -30.37
C LEU A 620 14.52 17.33 -29.44
N LEU A 621 14.36 17.49 -28.13
CA LEU A 621 15.08 16.68 -27.14
C LEU A 621 14.74 15.19 -27.28
N HIS A 622 13.49 14.87 -27.60
CA HIS A 622 13.01 13.48 -27.73
C HIS A 622 13.18 12.95 -29.15
N ASN A 623 13.06 13.81 -30.16
CA ASN A 623 13.25 13.48 -31.56
C ASN A 623 14.00 14.61 -32.30
N PRO A 624 15.34 14.50 -32.41
CA PRO A 624 16.14 15.48 -33.13
C PRO A 624 15.79 15.62 -34.61
N GLU A 625 15.11 14.65 -35.23
CA GLU A 625 14.74 14.68 -36.65
C GLU A 625 13.43 15.45 -36.92
N HIS A 626 12.76 15.93 -35.87
CA HIS A 626 11.51 16.68 -36.01
C HIS A 626 11.70 17.94 -36.85
N LYS A 627 10.79 18.16 -37.81
CA LYS A 627 10.80 19.30 -38.72
C LYS A 627 9.80 20.35 -38.25
N PHE A 628 10.27 21.60 -38.19
CA PHE A 628 9.53 22.81 -37.83
C PHE A 628 10.10 24.02 -38.58
#